data_AF-A0A1V2KG55-F1
#
_entry.id   AF-A0A1V2KG55-F1
#
_cell.length_a   1.000
_cell.length_b   1.000
_cell.length_c   1.000
_cell.angle_alpha   90.00
_cell.angle_beta   90.00
_cell.angle_gamma   90.00
#
_symmetry.space_group_name_H-M   'P 1'
#
loop_
_entity.id
_entity.type
_entity.pdbx_description
1 polymer ?
#
loop_
_entity_poly.entity_id
_entity_poly.type
_entity_poly.pdbx_seq_one_letter_code
_entity_poly.pdbx_strand_id
1 'polypeptide(L)'
;MNTIPTQTPITTMSPPPQPAPASDSNFRSRTLVLVDDGNLKATVKIDEFLLDPKKTEHLGSNLTLETGDAADRIHISQRPDGKLSVKVNDKEYSFDGDKSASAPSSSKDKPSPPFSLNIKTAGGNDTITLDPNVSVTVKIEAGDGDDTIQAGGGVTDIYGGRGNDHIRLGRGISYAEGNEGDDTMIGGTGDSVMYGNQGKDRLYAGAGAASKTSHLDGGDGDDQLYAGNGHTVINGGRGNDRIIAHDDTVIYTGKGSDTVWANGSKARIYAKGGDRLLGTEHSTITRQAPSDAGRKAFKIQGTDAFKQRVEDDLELLRASPAGRKMLEEMDNAAQNNGAPVTIEQSEANMYRFNTRELNTLSMEDRNKIKLDDPKVGGLKDGVPGARADQGRLFYNPSLIHVKPDPTAPELTSPIVQFYHEMAHAWNGANGTLLEGTSKPSPDHPERPGPPNMELQAVGLPTDAPPFDFDNDPSTPPTSTNPAPFTENALRAEMGRPARTKYA
;
A
#
# COMPACT_ATOMS: atom_id res chain seq x y z
N MET A 1 38.71 -58.77 -26.50
CA MET A 1 37.48 -57.96 -26.37
C MET A 1 37.75 -56.93 -25.31
N ASN A 2 38.15 -55.73 -25.76
CA ASN A 2 38.48 -54.58 -24.93
C ASN A 2 37.19 -53.81 -24.65
N THR A 3 36.89 -53.53 -23.39
CA THR A 3 35.91 -52.52 -23.00
C THR A 3 36.64 -51.40 -22.25
N ILE A 4 36.72 -50.27 -22.94
CA ILE A 4 37.24 -48.99 -22.49
C ILE A 4 36.18 -48.37 -21.54
N PRO A 5 36.54 -47.91 -20.34
CA PRO A 5 35.65 -47.06 -19.54
C PRO A 5 35.66 -45.63 -20.10
N THR A 6 34.47 -45.13 -20.39
CA THR A 6 34.18 -43.80 -20.92
C THR A 6 34.65 -42.69 -19.97
N GLN A 7 35.46 -41.77 -20.50
CA GLN A 7 35.85 -40.51 -19.85
C GLN A 7 34.63 -39.60 -19.67
N THR A 8 34.44 -39.12 -18.45
CA THR A 8 33.55 -38.01 -18.10
C THR A 8 34.08 -36.72 -18.74
N PRO A 9 33.23 -35.88 -19.38
CA PRO A 9 33.69 -34.62 -19.95
C PRO A 9 34.09 -33.63 -18.86
N ILE A 10 35.27 -33.03 -19.03
CA ILE A 10 35.81 -31.95 -18.21
C ILE A 10 34.96 -30.70 -18.48
N THR A 11 34.13 -30.30 -17.52
CA THR A 11 33.42 -29.02 -17.56
C THR A 11 34.43 -27.89 -17.36
N THR A 12 34.70 -27.12 -18.41
CA THR A 12 35.46 -25.87 -18.32
C THR A 12 34.68 -24.88 -17.47
N MET A 13 35.15 -24.59 -16.25
CA MET A 13 34.57 -23.55 -15.41
C MET A 13 34.79 -22.18 -16.09
N SER A 14 33.69 -21.48 -16.37
CA SER A 14 33.75 -20.07 -16.74
C SER A 14 34.40 -19.27 -15.59
N PRO A 15 35.27 -18.28 -15.88
CA PRO A 15 35.82 -17.44 -14.84
C PRO A 15 34.70 -16.72 -14.08
N PRO A 16 34.86 -16.46 -12.77
CA PRO A 16 33.86 -15.75 -11.99
C PRO A 16 33.54 -14.40 -12.64
N PRO A 17 32.26 -13.96 -12.63
CA PRO A 17 31.90 -12.67 -13.19
C PRO A 17 32.72 -11.58 -12.51
N GLN A 18 33.38 -10.78 -13.33
CA GLN A 18 34.12 -9.60 -12.89
C GLN A 18 33.13 -8.68 -12.13
N PRO A 19 33.49 -8.12 -10.97
CA PRO A 19 32.64 -7.14 -10.30
C PRO A 19 32.29 -6.02 -11.28
N ALA A 20 31.01 -5.68 -11.37
CA ALA A 20 30.59 -4.51 -12.13
C ALA A 20 31.41 -3.29 -11.66
N PRO A 21 31.89 -2.41 -12.56
CA PRO A 21 32.53 -1.18 -12.15
C PRO A 21 31.60 -0.42 -11.21
N ALA A 22 32.13 0.02 -10.06
CA ALA A 22 31.38 0.83 -9.10
C ALA A 22 30.72 1.98 -9.85
N SER A 23 29.39 2.07 -9.81
CA SER A 23 28.68 3.19 -10.42
C SER A 23 29.20 4.48 -9.80
N ASP A 24 29.53 5.47 -10.63
CA ASP A 24 29.74 6.88 -10.24
C ASP A 24 28.41 7.51 -9.75
N SER A 25 27.78 6.87 -8.78
CA SER A 25 26.63 7.42 -8.10
C SER A 25 27.14 8.38 -7.03
N ASN A 26 26.72 9.63 -7.12
CA ASN A 26 26.92 10.60 -6.05
C ASN A 26 26.10 10.25 -4.79
N PHE A 27 25.18 9.28 -4.86
CA PHE A 27 24.51 8.74 -3.68
C PHE A 27 25.36 7.68 -3.00
N ARG A 28 25.54 7.82 -1.69
CA ARG A 28 26.19 6.85 -0.83
C ARG A 28 25.32 6.51 0.36
N SER A 29 25.27 5.23 0.69
CA SER A 29 24.71 4.74 1.96
C SER A 29 25.83 4.15 2.78
N ARG A 30 25.87 4.47 4.08
CA ARG A 30 26.78 3.81 5.03
C ARG A 30 26.00 3.35 6.26
N THR A 31 26.35 2.17 6.76
CA THR A 31 25.76 1.60 7.98
C THR A 31 26.81 1.60 9.09
N LEU A 32 26.47 2.12 10.26
CA LEU A 32 27.31 2.10 11.44
C LEU A 32 26.66 1.22 12.52
N VAL A 33 27.45 0.37 13.17
CA VAL A 33 27.03 -0.32 14.39
C VAL A 33 27.27 0.62 15.57
N LEU A 34 26.20 0.94 16.30
CA LEU A 34 26.23 1.82 17.48
C LEU A 34 26.34 1.00 18.77
N VAL A 35 25.67 -0.15 18.81
CA VAL A 35 25.66 -1.11 19.93
C VAL A 35 25.58 -2.52 19.33
N ASP A 36 26.31 -3.45 19.92
CA ASP A 36 26.15 -4.89 19.72
C ASP A 36 26.65 -5.57 21.01
N ASP A 37 25.74 -5.81 21.95
CA ASP A 37 26.08 -6.25 23.31
C ASP A 37 25.36 -7.53 23.77
N GLY A 38 24.68 -8.21 22.84
CA GLY A 38 23.88 -9.42 23.08
C GLY A 38 22.49 -9.16 23.68
N ASN A 39 22.22 -7.98 24.24
CA ASN A 39 20.88 -7.54 24.64
C ASN A 39 20.22 -6.70 23.55
N LEU A 40 21.00 -5.89 22.84
CA LEU A 40 20.56 -5.07 21.73
C LEU A 40 21.68 -4.99 20.67
N LYS A 41 21.29 -5.11 19.41
CA LYS A 41 22.09 -4.66 18.28
C LYS A 41 21.45 -3.43 17.67
N ALA A 42 22.12 -2.29 17.77
CA ALA A 42 21.64 -1.03 17.21
C ALA A 42 22.55 -0.60 16.05
N THR A 43 21.95 -0.35 14.89
CA THR A 43 22.66 0.15 13.70
C THR A 43 22.01 1.41 13.16
N VAL A 44 22.78 2.30 12.55
CA VAL A 44 22.25 3.46 11.82
C VAL A 44 22.73 3.43 10.38
N LYS A 45 21.78 3.42 9.45
CA LYS A 45 22.02 3.68 8.03
C LYS A 45 21.91 5.17 7.78
N ILE A 46 22.90 5.74 7.11
CA ILE A 46 22.96 7.16 6.75
C ILE A 46 23.06 7.23 5.22
N ASP A 47 22.10 7.91 4.62
CA ASP A 47 22.07 8.18 3.18
C ASP A 47 22.62 9.60 2.94
N GLU A 48 23.59 9.72 2.04
CA GLU A 48 24.34 10.95 1.77
C GLU A 48 24.47 11.19 0.26
N PHE A 49 24.46 12.45 -0.15
CA PHE A 49 24.80 12.89 -1.51
C PHE A 49 26.18 13.55 -1.51
N LEU A 50 27.07 13.11 -2.40
CA LEU A 50 28.36 13.74 -2.66
C LEU A 50 28.18 14.94 -3.58
N LEU A 51 28.42 16.13 -3.03
CA LEU A 51 28.52 17.35 -3.82
C LEU A 51 29.90 17.44 -4.49
N ASP A 52 30.95 17.00 -3.78
CA ASP A 52 32.33 16.81 -4.27
C ASP A 52 33.05 15.75 -3.40
N PRO A 53 34.28 15.31 -3.72
CA PRO A 53 34.98 14.25 -2.96
C PRO A 53 35.22 14.53 -1.46
N LYS A 54 35.04 15.77 -1.00
CA LYS A 54 35.22 16.19 0.41
C LYS A 54 33.95 16.76 1.04
N LYS A 55 32.86 16.92 0.28
CA LYS A 55 31.63 17.55 0.73
C LYS A 55 30.44 16.61 0.50
N THR A 56 29.86 16.16 1.60
CA THR A 56 28.63 15.36 1.61
C THR A 56 27.45 16.17 2.15
N GLU A 57 26.28 15.85 1.64
CA GLU A 57 24.99 16.32 2.10
C GLU A 57 24.22 15.15 2.71
N HIS A 58 23.77 15.27 3.95
CA HIS A 58 22.98 14.24 4.61
C HIS A 58 21.54 14.26 4.08
N LEU A 59 21.08 13.13 3.56
CA LEU A 59 19.76 12.96 2.97
C LEU A 59 18.76 12.30 3.92
N GLY A 60 19.23 11.52 4.90
CA GLY A 60 18.37 10.89 5.89
C GLY A 60 19.09 9.83 6.71
N SER A 61 18.46 9.43 7.81
CA SER A 61 18.95 8.39 8.71
C SER A 61 17.85 7.38 9.05
N ASN A 62 18.22 6.12 9.14
CA ASN A 62 17.39 5.06 9.68
C ASN A 62 18.14 4.35 10.82
N LEU A 63 17.64 4.48 12.04
CA LEU A 63 18.13 3.75 13.21
C LEU A 63 17.37 2.43 13.31
N THR A 64 18.05 1.29 13.28
CA THR A 64 17.46 -0.03 13.49
C THR A 64 17.91 -0.60 14.83
N LEU A 65 16.94 -1.04 15.63
CA LEU A 65 17.10 -1.74 16.90
C LEU A 65 16.70 -3.20 16.70
N GLU A 66 17.61 -4.14 16.96
CA GLU A 66 17.38 -5.58 16.78
C GLU A 66 17.59 -6.32 18.11
N THR A 67 16.63 -7.16 18.51
CA THR A 67 16.75 -8.07 19.66
C THR A 67 16.65 -9.54 19.22
N GLY A 68 16.63 -10.48 20.17
CA GLY A 68 16.82 -11.92 19.91
C GLY A 68 15.52 -12.73 19.96
N ASP A 69 15.66 -14.06 20.12
CA ASP A 69 14.54 -15.01 20.20
C ASP A 69 13.93 -15.15 21.61
N ALA A 70 14.26 -14.23 22.52
CA ALA A 70 13.74 -14.23 23.88
C ALA A 70 12.74 -13.10 24.03
N ALA A 71 11.76 -13.29 24.92
CA ALA A 71 10.82 -12.23 25.27
C ALA A 71 11.57 -10.98 25.75
N ASP A 72 11.43 -9.89 25.02
CA ASP A 72 12.10 -8.62 25.20
C ASP A 72 11.12 -7.53 25.63
N ARG A 73 11.59 -6.62 26.48
CA ARG A 73 10.81 -5.45 26.92
C ARG A 73 11.46 -4.18 26.42
N ILE A 74 10.88 -3.57 25.40
CA ILE A 74 11.38 -2.35 24.77
C ILE A 74 10.50 -1.18 25.16
N HIS A 75 11.07 -0.17 25.82
CA HIS A 75 10.40 1.11 26.09
C HIS A 75 11.17 2.26 25.45
N ILE A 76 10.51 3.09 24.65
CA ILE A 76 11.14 4.22 23.98
C ILE A 76 10.38 5.51 24.28
N SER A 77 11.13 6.53 24.65
CA SER A 77 10.63 7.90 24.80
C SER A 77 11.49 8.87 24.01
N GLN A 78 10.90 10.00 23.61
CA GLN A 78 11.63 11.05 22.91
C GLN A 78 11.87 12.24 23.84
N ARG A 79 13.14 12.61 23.99
CA ARG A 79 13.57 13.72 24.85
C ARG A 79 13.38 15.08 24.15
N PRO A 80 13.30 16.19 24.91
CA PRO A 80 13.19 17.53 24.33
C PRO A 80 14.37 17.96 23.43
N ASP A 81 15.54 17.34 23.58
CA ASP A 81 16.71 17.54 22.72
C ASP A 81 16.67 16.70 21.42
N GLY A 82 15.54 16.06 21.13
CA GLY A 82 15.32 15.22 19.95
C GLY A 82 15.88 13.80 20.06
N LYS A 83 16.64 13.49 21.13
CA LYS A 83 17.21 12.15 21.34
C LYS A 83 16.16 11.14 21.75
N LEU A 84 16.39 9.89 21.37
CA LEU A 84 15.61 8.75 21.85
C LEU A 84 16.26 8.17 23.10
N SER A 85 15.47 8.02 24.16
CA SER A 85 15.81 7.19 25.32
C SER A 85 15.18 5.83 25.12
N VAL A 86 16.00 4.80 24.99
CA VAL A 86 15.58 3.43 24.70
C VAL A 86 15.96 2.55 25.87
N LYS A 87 15.00 1.84 26.44
CA LYS A 87 15.25 0.79 27.44
C LYS A 87 14.90 -0.55 26.80
N VAL A 88 15.86 -1.48 26.77
CA VAL A 88 15.64 -2.86 26.34
C VAL A 88 15.93 -3.76 27.52
N ASN A 89 14.92 -4.50 27.95
CA ASN A 89 14.89 -5.27 29.18
C ASN A 89 15.18 -4.34 30.37
N ASP A 90 16.32 -4.51 31.05
CA ASP A 90 16.73 -3.66 32.17
C ASP A 90 17.83 -2.65 31.83
N LYS A 91 18.25 -2.58 30.56
CA LYS A 91 19.37 -1.75 30.13
C LYS A 91 18.92 -0.54 29.32
N GLU A 92 19.48 0.62 29.65
CA GLU A 92 19.19 1.89 29.00
C GLU A 92 20.25 2.25 27.94
N TYR A 93 19.78 2.85 26.85
CA TYR A 93 20.53 3.32 25.71
C TYR A 93 20.02 4.71 25.31
N SER A 94 20.87 5.49 24.64
CA SER A 94 20.47 6.77 24.07
C SER A 94 21.01 6.91 22.66
N PHE A 95 20.12 7.25 21.74
CA PHE A 95 20.45 7.44 20.33
C PHE A 95 20.02 8.83 19.87
N ASP A 96 20.73 9.34 18.87
CA ASP A 96 20.25 10.52 18.15
C ASP A 96 18.94 10.18 17.44
N GLY A 97 17.92 11.03 17.63
CA GLY A 97 16.64 10.95 16.94
C GLY A 97 16.43 12.14 16.00
N ASP A 98 15.17 12.50 15.76
CA ASP A 98 14.86 13.68 14.94
C ASP A 98 15.17 14.99 15.70
N LYS A 99 16.19 15.71 15.22
CA LYS A 99 16.61 17.02 15.75
C LYS A 99 15.72 18.16 15.25
N SER A 100 14.82 17.92 14.29
CA SER A 100 13.90 18.92 13.74
C SER A 100 12.96 19.49 14.83
N ALA A 101 12.62 18.70 15.85
CA ALA A 101 11.84 19.14 17.01
C ALA A 101 12.53 20.21 17.87
N SER A 102 13.86 20.40 17.70
CA SER A 102 14.68 21.33 18.48
C SER A 102 15.11 22.59 17.69
N ALA A 103 14.82 22.66 16.39
CA ALA A 103 15.14 23.82 15.57
C ALA A 103 13.92 24.77 15.50
N PRO A 104 14.04 26.06 15.90
CA PRO A 104 12.97 27.01 15.66
C PRO A 104 12.71 27.12 14.16
N SER A 105 11.47 26.85 13.74
CA SER A 105 11.02 26.99 12.36
C SER A 105 11.14 28.45 11.91
N SER A 106 12.27 28.79 11.32
CA SER A 106 12.41 29.96 10.46
C SER A 106 12.33 29.45 9.02
N SER A 107 11.50 30.07 8.18
CA SER A 107 11.23 29.64 6.80
C SER A 107 12.42 29.81 5.83
N LYS A 108 13.65 29.89 6.36
CA LYS A 108 14.90 30.10 5.61
C LYS A 108 15.93 28.98 5.81
N ASP A 109 15.72 28.09 6.78
CA ASP A 109 16.63 26.98 7.03
C ASP A 109 16.17 25.73 6.28
N LYS A 110 17.14 25.04 5.66
CA LYS A 110 16.91 23.77 4.99
C LYS A 110 16.28 22.78 5.98
N PRO A 111 15.19 22.08 5.64
CA PRO A 111 14.59 21.10 6.54
C PRO A 111 15.64 20.07 6.98
N SER A 112 15.58 19.67 8.26
CA SER A 112 16.46 18.62 8.77
C SER A 112 16.24 17.34 7.95
N PRO A 113 17.30 16.57 7.65
CA PRO A 113 17.16 15.31 6.93
C PRO A 113 16.19 14.37 7.67
N PRO A 114 15.32 13.64 6.96
CA PRO A 114 14.38 12.70 7.58
C PRO A 114 15.07 11.68 8.46
N PHE A 115 14.44 11.34 9.57
CA PHE A 115 14.86 10.30 10.51
C PHE A 115 13.74 9.27 10.67
N SER A 116 14.10 7.99 10.65
CA SER A 116 13.20 6.86 10.94
C SER A 116 13.83 5.91 11.95
N LEU A 117 12.96 5.26 12.73
CA LEU A 117 13.30 4.22 13.69
C LEU A 117 12.70 2.89 13.24
N ASN A 118 13.51 1.86 13.09
CA ASN A 118 13.07 0.49 12.88
C ASN A 118 13.31 -0.30 14.17
N ILE A 119 12.33 -1.07 14.60
CA ILE A 119 12.41 -2.01 15.72
C ILE A 119 12.13 -3.38 15.14
N LYS A 120 13.05 -4.32 15.36
CA LYS A 120 12.94 -5.70 14.93
C LYS A 120 13.17 -6.59 16.14
N THR A 121 12.15 -7.28 16.58
CA THR A 121 12.31 -8.38 17.52
C THR A 121 12.22 -9.69 16.72
N ALA A 122 12.80 -10.77 17.24
CA ALA A 122 12.90 -12.02 16.48
C ALA A 122 11.83 -13.01 16.94
N GLY A 123 11.90 -13.45 18.18
CA GLY A 123 10.86 -14.29 18.75
C GLY A 123 10.77 -14.20 20.26
N GLY A 124 9.78 -14.88 20.82
CA GLY A 124 9.37 -14.69 22.21
C GLY A 124 8.25 -13.66 22.30
N ASN A 125 7.54 -13.64 23.43
CA ASN A 125 6.42 -12.73 23.62
C ASN A 125 6.94 -11.35 24.06
N ASP A 126 7.07 -10.45 23.11
CA ASP A 126 7.69 -9.15 23.29
C ASP A 126 6.72 -8.10 23.80
N THR A 127 7.26 -7.09 24.49
CA THR A 127 6.49 -5.89 24.87
C THR A 127 7.20 -4.66 24.37
N ILE A 128 6.62 -3.99 23.37
CA ILE A 128 7.18 -2.80 22.74
C ILE A 128 6.26 -1.61 23.07
N THR A 129 6.77 -0.65 23.82
CA THR A 129 6.02 0.56 24.21
C THR A 129 6.74 1.80 23.74
N LEU A 130 6.07 2.59 22.90
CA LEU A 130 6.49 3.93 22.54
C LEU A 130 5.65 4.94 23.31
N ASP A 131 6.31 5.87 23.98
CA ASP A 131 5.60 6.95 24.66
C ASP A 131 4.86 7.83 23.63
N PRO A 132 3.74 8.46 24.02
CA PRO A 132 2.96 9.29 23.11
C PRO A 132 3.75 10.44 22.48
N ASN A 133 4.88 10.86 23.08
CA ASN A 133 5.75 11.92 22.60
C ASN A 133 6.78 11.48 21.54
N VAL A 134 6.92 10.18 21.26
CA VAL A 134 7.74 9.68 20.16
C VAL A 134 7.07 10.05 18.84
N SER A 135 7.58 11.06 18.14
CA SER A 135 6.96 11.64 16.93
C SER A 135 7.69 11.30 15.64
N VAL A 136 8.83 10.60 15.73
CA VAL A 136 9.57 10.11 14.55
C VAL A 136 8.75 9.05 13.80
N THR A 137 9.05 8.83 12.52
CA THR A 137 8.49 7.68 11.79
C THR A 137 9.06 6.40 12.35
N VAL A 138 8.20 5.42 12.65
CA VAL A 138 8.60 4.13 13.24
C VAL A 138 8.10 2.97 12.38
N LYS A 139 8.96 1.96 12.19
CA LYS A 139 8.57 0.63 11.71
C LYS A 139 8.83 -0.39 12.82
N ILE A 140 7.87 -1.25 13.10
CA ILE A 140 7.98 -2.34 14.08
C ILE A 140 7.71 -3.68 13.36
N GLU A 141 8.64 -4.60 13.47
CA GLU A 141 8.50 -6.01 13.06
C GLU A 141 8.70 -6.85 14.34
N ALA A 142 7.63 -7.44 14.89
CA ALA A 142 7.68 -8.09 16.20
C ALA A 142 8.02 -9.60 16.16
N GLY A 143 7.75 -10.27 15.04
CA GLY A 143 8.30 -11.60 14.79
C GLY A 143 7.43 -12.72 15.34
N ASP A 144 8.05 -13.73 15.95
CA ASP A 144 7.35 -14.93 16.44
C ASP A 144 7.03 -14.81 17.95
N GLY A 145 5.77 -14.72 18.35
CA GLY A 145 5.37 -14.65 19.75
C GLY A 145 3.97 -14.07 19.89
N ASP A 146 3.38 -14.15 21.09
CA ASP A 146 2.21 -13.34 21.39
C ASP A 146 2.67 -11.97 21.89
N ASP A 147 2.78 -11.00 20.99
CA ASP A 147 3.42 -9.71 21.25
C ASP A 147 2.44 -8.65 21.76
N THR A 148 2.94 -7.69 22.53
CA THR A 148 2.17 -6.52 22.97
C THR A 148 2.85 -5.23 22.53
N ILE A 149 2.20 -4.49 21.64
CA ILE A 149 2.76 -3.32 20.99
C ILE A 149 1.90 -2.09 21.24
N GLN A 150 2.51 -1.01 21.73
CA GLN A 150 1.90 0.31 21.84
C GLN A 150 2.71 1.34 21.04
N ALA A 151 2.07 1.90 20.00
CA ALA A 151 2.67 2.94 19.16
C ALA A 151 2.64 4.32 19.81
N GLY A 152 3.52 5.19 19.30
CA GLY A 152 3.73 6.55 19.81
C GLY A 152 2.86 7.61 19.11
N GLY A 153 3.39 8.82 18.99
CA GLY A 153 2.71 9.93 18.32
C GLY A 153 3.02 10.10 16.83
N GLY A 154 4.08 9.46 16.33
CA GLY A 154 4.54 9.57 14.95
C GLY A 154 3.84 8.62 13.98
N VAL A 155 4.20 8.74 12.69
CA VAL A 155 3.75 7.77 11.68
C VAL A 155 4.33 6.41 12.02
N THR A 156 3.50 5.37 12.08
CA THR A 156 3.93 4.05 12.56
C THR A 156 3.42 2.94 11.67
N ASP A 157 4.33 2.09 11.20
CA ASP A 157 4.03 0.83 10.51
C ASP A 157 4.32 -0.33 11.46
N ILE A 158 3.39 -1.26 11.64
CA ILE A 158 3.53 -2.41 12.55
C ILE A 158 3.21 -3.70 11.82
N TYR A 159 4.06 -4.70 12.00
CA TYR A 159 3.81 -6.09 11.61
C TYR A 159 3.94 -6.92 12.89
N GLY A 160 2.83 -7.50 13.35
CA GLY A 160 2.78 -8.38 14.52
C GLY A 160 3.66 -9.60 14.27
N GLY A 161 3.19 -10.50 13.41
CA GLY A 161 4.00 -11.61 12.91
C GLY A 161 3.28 -12.92 13.18
N ARG A 162 3.93 -13.88 13.82
CA ARG A 162 3.30 -15.15 14.15
C ARG A 162 2.93 -15.17 15.63
N GLY A 163 1.67 -15.39 15.95
CA GLY A 163 1.18 -15.46 17.31
C GLY A 163 -0.05 -14.57 17.49
N ASN A 164 -0.62 -14.53 18.69
CA ASN A 164 -1.82 -13.74 18.96
C ASN A 164 -1.40 -12.39 19.54
N ASP A 165 -1.34 -11.39 18.70
CA ASP A 165 -0.75 -10.09 19.01
C ASP A 165 -1.77 -9.09 19.55
N HIS A 166 -1.30 -8.23 20.44
CA HIS A 166 -2.04 -7.11 20.99
C HIS A 166 -1.43 -5.80 20.51
N ILE A 167 -2.01 -5.22 19.46
CA ILE A 167 -1.49 -4.01 18.81
C ILE A 167 -2.37 -2.81 19.13
N ARG A 168 -1.78 -1.76 19.70
CA ARG A 168 -2.44 -0.47 19.94
C ARG A 168 -1.71 0.65 19.21
N LEU A 169 -2.39 1.20 18.20
CA LEU A 169 -1.92 2.36 17.45
C LEU A 169 -2.11 3.66 18.23
N GLY A 170 -1.42 4.69 17.78
CA GLY A 170 -1.27 5.95 18.48
C GLY A 170 -2.15 7.08 17.95
N ARG A 171 -1.61 8.30 18.02
CA ARG A 171 -2.27 9.52 17.49
C ARG A 171 -1.78 9.92 16.09
N GLY A 172 -0.66 9.35 15.64
CA GLY A 172 -0.15 9.54 14.29
C GLY A 172 -0.94 8.72 13.27
N ILE A 173 -0.63 8.94 11.99
CA ILE A 173 -1.13 8.08 10.91
C ILE A 173 -0.44 6.73 11.03
N SER A 174 -1.17 5.62 10.96
CA SER A 174 -0.58 4.31 11.19
C SER A 174 -1.08 3.23 10.23
N TYR A 175 -0.18 2.30 9.92
CA TYR A 175 -0.45 1.06 9.23
C TYR A 175 -0.15 -0.11 10.18
N ALA A 176 -0.99 -1.13 10.21
CA ALA A 176 -0.70 -2.34 10.95
C ALA A 176 -1.25 -3.60 10.29
N GLU A 177 -0.49 -4.68 10.41
CA GLU A 177 -0.88 -6.06 10.08
C GLU A 177 -0.71 -6.93 11.32
N GLY A 178 -1.75 -7.68 11.69
CA GLY A 178 -1.67 -8.75 12.68
C GLY A 178 -0.79 -9.89 12.17
N ASN A 179 -1.10 -10.37 10.96
CA ASN A 179 -0.44 -11.47 10.24
C ASN A 179 -1.01 -12.84 10.61
N GLU A 180 -0.26 -13.74 11.25
CA GLU A 180 -0.75 -15.08 11.57
C GLU A 180 -1.14 -15.17 13.05
N GLY A 181 -2.41 -15.40 13.36
CA GLY A 181 -2.89 -15.64 14.72
C GLY A 181 -4.21 -14.93 15.00
N ASP A 182 -4.79 -15.14 16.18
CA ASP A 182 -6.03 -14.46 16.57
C ASP A 182 -5.68 -13.10 17.22
N ASP A 183 -5.52 -12.07 16.41
CA ASP A 183 -4.99 -10.78 16.82
C ASP A 183 -6.04 -9.84 17.42
N THR A 184 -5.58 -8.88 18.22
CA THR A 184 -6.41 -7.77 18.70
C THR A 184 -5.74 -6.44 18.40
N MET A 185 -6.36 -5.65 17.53
CA MET A 185 -5.81 -4.40 17.02
C MET A 185 -6.72 -3.21 17.35
N ILE A 186 -6.14 -2.14 17.87
CA ILE A 186 -6.85 -0.92 18.27
C ILE A 186 -6.23 0.28 17.57
N GLY A 187 -7.00 0.98 16.73
CA GLY A 187 -6.55 2.06 15.85
C GLY A 187 -6.13 3.37 16.52
N GLY A 188 -6.27 3.48 17.85
CA GLY A 188 -5.88 4.69 18.58
C GLY A 188 -6.75 5.90 18.24
N THR A 189 -6.17 7.10 18.31
CA THR A 189 -6.87 8.38 18.01
C THR A 189 -6.54 8.97 16.64
N GLY A 190 -5.50 8.45 15.99
CA GLY A 190 -5.06 8.88 14.66
C GLY A 190 -5.69 8.06 13.53
N ASP A 191 -5.45 8.49 12.29
CA ASP A 191 -5.89 7.76 11.11
C ASP A 191 -5.17 6.41 11.01
N SER A 192 -5.90 5.35 10.68
CA SER A 192 -5.40 3.98 10.81
C SER A 192 -5.81 3.06 9.66
N VAL A 193 -4.87 2.32 9.09
CA VAL A 193 -5.14 1.14 8.26
C VAL A 193 -4.74 -0.10 9.05
N MET A 194 -5.65 -1.05 9.23
CA MET A 194 -5.42 -2.29 9.96
C MET A 194 -5.92 -3.49 9.18
N TYR A 195 -5.07 -4.50 9.02
CA TYR A 195 -5.39 -5.80 8.44
C TYR A 195 -5.17 -6.87 9.52
N GLY A 196 -6.19 -7.67 9.81
CA GLY A 196 -6.06 -8.84 10.68
C GLY A 196 -5.19 -9.91 10.02
N ASN A 197 -5.52 -10.22 8.76
CA ASN A 197 -4.92 -11.27 7.94
C ASN A 197 -5.42 -12.65 8.36
N GLN A 198 -4.60 -13.56 8.87
CA GLN A 198 -5.01 -14.94 9.13
C GLN A 198 -5.36 -15.14 10.60
N GLY A 199 -6.59 -15.52 10.90
CA GLY A 199 -7.00 -15.87 12.26
C GLY A 199 -8.35 -15.26 12.61
N LYS A 200 -8.76 -15.36 13.87
CA LYS A 200 -10.02 -14.79 14.38
C LYS A 200 -9.75 -13.47 15.07
N ASP A 201 -9.72 -12.42 14.28
CA ASP A 201 -9.19 -11.13 14.69
C ASP A 201 -10.26 -10.24 15.33
N ARG A 202 -9.78 -9.29 16.14
CA ARG A 202 -10.59 -8.24 16.74
C ARG A 202 -10.01 -6.88 16.40
N LEU A 203 -10.64 -6.19 15.46
CA LEU A 203 -10.20 -4.88 14.99
C LEU A 203 -11.15 -3.79 15.50
N TYR A 204 -10.57 -2.78 16.17
CA TYR A 204 -11.29 -1.62 16.68
C TYR A 204 -10.73 -0.35 16.06
N ALA A 205 -11.50 0.35 15.22
CA ALA A 205 -11.05 1.62 14.63
C ALA A 205 -10.65 2.66 15.69
N GLY A 206 -11.21 2.58 16.90
CA GLY A 206 -10.84 3.42 18.04
C GLY A 206 -11.59 4.76 18.09
N ALA A 207 -11.35 5.51 19.16
CA ALA A 207 -11.92 6.84 19.35
C ALA A 207 -11.16 7.89 18.52
N GLY A 208 -11.66 9.12 18.42
CA GLY A 208 -10.89 10.22 17.83
C GLY A 208 -11.75 11.38 17.38
N ALA A 209 -11.16 12.28 16.60
CA ALA A 209 -11.89 13.41 16.02
C ALA A 209 -12.90 12.94 14.97
N ALA A 210 -13.92 13.74 14.69
CA ALA A 210 -14.88 13.45 13.62
C ALA A 210 -14.24 13.40 12.21
N SER A 211 -13.04 13.96 12.06
CA SER A 211 -12.24 13.90 10.83
C SER A 211 -11.39 12.63 10.70
N LYS A 212 -11.33 11.78 11.74
CA LYS A 212 -10.54 10.55 11.74
C LYS A 212 -10.99 9.64 10.61
N THR A 213 -10.04 9.03 9.92
CA THR A 213 -10.32 7.99 8.94
C THR A 213 -9.70 6.65 9.33
N SER A 214 -10.47 5.58 9.17
CA SER A 214 -10.01 4.22 9.45
C SER A 214 -10.37 3.25 8.33
N HIS A 215 -9.46 2.32 8.06
CA HIS A 215 -9.68 1.17 7.18
C HIS A 215 -9.39 -0.10 7.96
N LEU A 216 -10.36 -1.00 8.05
CA LEU A 216 -10.25 -2.29 8.73
C LEU A 216 -10.53 -3.40 7.73
N ASP A 217 -9.67 -4.41 7.67
CA ASP A 217 -9.90 -5.65 6.92
C ASP A 217 -9.64 -6.84 7.84
N GLY A 218 -10.63 -7.72 7.98
CA GLY A 218 -10.51 -8.93 8.82
C GLY A 218 -9.51 -9.92 8.23
N GLY A 219 -9.64 -10.20 6.92
CA GLY A 219 -8.83 -11.21 6.25
C GLY A 219 -9.51 -12.59 6.28
N ASP A 220 -8.76 -13.63 6.61
CA ASP A 220 -9.19 -15.02 6.72
C ASP A 220 -9.57 -15.37 8.16
N GLY A 221 -10.84 -15.60 8.45
CA GLY A 221 -11.33 -16.13 9.72
C GLY A 221 -12.69 -15.58 10.12
N ASP A 222 -13.16 -15.94 11.31
CA ASP A 222 -14.43 -15.40 11.82
C ASP A 222 -14.14 -14.16 12.67
N ASP A 223 -14.16 -12.99 12.05
CA ASP A 223 -13.60 -11.77 12.63
C ASP A 223 -14.63 -10.92 13.38
N GLN A 224 -14.13 -10.02 14.22
CA GLN A 224 -14.94 -8.99 14.88
C GLN A 224 -14.39 -7.60 14.59
N LEU A 225 -15.18 -6.80 13.86
CA LEU A 225 -14.77 -5.49 13.40
C LEU A 225 -15.70 -4.41 13.95
N TYR A 226 -15.10 -3.44 14.64
CA TYR A 226 -15.80 -2.36 15.32
C TYR A 226 -15.39 -1.02 14.70
N ALA A 227 -16.34 -0.37 14.03
CA ALA A 227 -16.17 1.00 13.58
C ALA A 227 -16.01 1.96 14.77
N GLY A 228 -15.47 3.14 14.50
CA GLY A 228 -15.11 4.13 15.51
C GLY A 228 -15.64 5.52 15.18
N ASN A 229 -15.01 6.53 15.78
CA ASN A 229 -15.31 7.91 15.44
C ASN A 229 -14.88 8.27 14.02
N GLY A 230 -15.63 9.17 13.39
CA GLY A 230 -15.30 9.66 12.05
C GLY A 230 -15.73 8.70 10.95
N HIS A 231 -14.90 8.55 9.92
CA HIS A 231 -15.19 7.74 8.75
C HIS A 231 -14.46 6.39 8.80
N THR A 232 -15.19 5.27 8.78
CA THR A 232 -14.59 3.93 8.77
C THR A 232 -14.99 3.14 7.53
N VAL A 233 -14.02 2.54 6.83
CA VAL A 233 -14.26 1.49 5.83
C VAL A 233 -13.91 0.14 6.47
N ILE A 234 -14.82 -0.83 6.40
CA ILE A 234 -14.66 -2.17 6.94
C ILE A 234 -14.85 -3.20 5.83
N ASN A 235 -13.93 -4.14 5.73
CA ASN A 235 -14.09 -5.39 4.99
C ASN A 235 -14.09 -6.56 5.99
N GLY A 236 -15.14 -7.39 5.98
CA GLY A 236 -15.19 -8.62 6.78
C GLY A 236 -14.17 -9.64 6.31
N GLY A 237 -13.96 -9.75 4.99
CA GLY A 237 -13.05 -10.73 4.42
C GLY A 237 -13.71 -12.09 4.22
N ARG A 238 -13.07 -13.15 4.67
CA ARG A 238 -13.51 -14.55 4.53
C ARG A 238 -13.81 -15.14 5.89
N GLY A 239 -15.08 -15.41 6.13
CA GLY A 239 -15.51 -16.21 7.26
C GLY A 239 -16.85 -15.72 7.72
N ASN A 240 -17.26 -16.00 8.94
CA ASN A 240 -18.54 -15.51 9.45
C ASN A 240 -18.30 -14.33 10.37
N ASP A 241 -18.34 -13.14 9.78
CA ASP A 241 -17.84 -11.94 10.45
C ASP A 241 -18.92 -11.25 11.27
N ARG A 242 -18.48 -10.56 12.32
CA ARG A 242 -19.32 -9.72 13.16
C ARG A 242 -18.86 -8.28 13.02
N ILE A 243 -19.69 -7.47 12.38
CA ILE A 243 -19.36 -6.09 12.07
C ILE A 243 -20.31 -5.16 12.81
N ILE A 244 -19.76 -4.22 13.56
CA ILE A 244 -20.52 -3.22 14.31
C ILE A 244 -20.18 -1.84 13.75
N ALA A 245 -21.17 -1.21 13.13
CA ALA A 245 -21.04 0.12 12.56
C ALA A 245 -21.15 1.21 13.64
N HIS A 246 -20.59 2.38 13.33
CA HIS A 246 -20.64 3.60 14.12
C HIS A 246 -20.60 4.82 13.16
N ASP A 247 -20.91 6.04 13.62
CA ASP A 247 -20.81 7.29 12.83
C ASP A 247 -21.09 7.13 11.31
N ASP A 248 -20.11 7.42 10.45
CA ASP A 248 -20.12 7.16 9.01
C ASP A 248 -19.28 5.90 8.72
N THR A 249 -19.95 4.80 8.37
CA THR A 249 -19.29 3.52 8.08
C THR A 249 -19.67 2.99 6.70
N VAL A 250 -18.68 2.51 5.95
CA VAL A 250 -18.86 1.63 4.79
C VAL A 250 -18.47 0.21 5.15
N ILE A 251 -19.31 -0.75 4.81
CA ILE A 251 -19.13 -2.15 5.14
C ILE A 251 -19.20 -2.97 3.86
N TYR A 252 -18.14 -3.73 3.60
CA TYR A 252 -18.13 -4.86 2.68
C TYR A 252 -18.17 -6.12 3.56
N THR A 253 -19.24 -6.90 3.49
CA THR A 253 -19.37 -8.05 4.41
C THR A 253 -18.45 -9.20 4.03
N GLY A 254 -18.12 -9.34 2.75
CA GLY A 254 -17.20 -10.38 2.28
C GLY A 254 -17.88 -11.75 2.09
N LYS A 255 -17.12 -12.83 2.24
CA LYS A 255 -17.56 -14.23 2.11
C LYS A 255 -18.15 -14.76 3.42
N GLY A 256 -18.62 -16.02 3.42
CA GLY A 256 -19.20 -16.69 4.60
C GLY A 256 -20.63 -16.28 4.99
N SER A 257 -20.93 -15.98 6.23
CA SER A 257 -22.30 -15.65 6.69
C SER A 257 -22.25 -14.65 7.83
N ASP A 258 -22.41 -13.38 7.47
CA ASP A 258 -22.00 -12.31 8.37
C ASP A 258 -23.16 -11.76 9.16
N THR A 259 -22.83 -11.10 10.26
CA THR A 259 -23.79 -10.28 11.01
C THR A 259 -23.30 -8.85 11.10
N VAL A 260 -24.16 -7.93 10.67
CA VAL A 260 -23.92 -6.49 10.78
C VAL A 260 -24.91 -5.87 11.76
N TRP A 261 -24.40 -5.10 12.72
CA TRP A 261 -25.21 -4.21 13.57
C TRP A 261 -24.92 -2.76 13.21
N ALA A 262 -25.94 -2.02 12.77
CA ALA A 262 -25.81 -0.61 12.37
C ALA A 262 -26.70 0.34 13.16
N ASN A 263 -27.19 -0.09 14.34
CA ASN A 263 -28.17 0.62 15.18
C ASN A 263 -27.99 2.15 15.20
N GLY A 264 -28.77 2.87 14.39
CA GLY A 264 -28.79 4.34 14.34
C GLY A 264 -27.70 5.01 13.49
N SER A 265 -26.75 4.25 12.92
CA SER A 265 -25.77 4.77 11.96
C SER A 265 -26.38 4.86 10.55
N LYS A 266 -25.80 5.73 9.71
CA LYS A 266 -26.16 5.83 8.29
C LYS A 266 -25.17 5.05 7.44
N ALA A 267 -24.99 3.77 7.76
CA ALA A 267 -23.97 2.96 7.12
C ALA A 267 -24.32 2.67 5.65
N ARG A 268 -23.28 2.48 4.83
CA ARG A 268 -23.40 1.92 3.48
C ARG A 268 -22.91 0.49 3.52
N ILE A 269 -23.81 -0.46 3.26
CA ILE A 269 -23.59 -1.88 3.50
C ILE A 269 -23.69 -2.64 2.18
N TYR A 270 -22.57 -3.16 1.71
CA TYR A 270 -22.44 -4.10 0.60
C TYR A 270 -22.46 -5.51 1.17
N ALA A 271 -23.62 -6.17 1.10
CA ALA A 271 -23.87 -7.45 1.76
C ALA A 271 -24.32 -8.53 0.78
N LYS A 272 -24.00 -9.79 1.07
CA LYS A 272 -24.49 -10.91 0.26
C LYS A 272 -25.84 -11.43 0.74
N GLY A 273 -26.43 -12.32 -0.06
CA GLY A 273 -27.61 -13.07 0.35
C GLY A 273 -27.24 -14.02 1.49
N GLY A 274 -27.99 -13.97 2.60
CA GLY A 274 -27.73 -14.79 3.78
C GLY A 274 -27.19 -14.00 4.98
N ASP A 275 -26.59 -12.83 4.76
CA ASP A 275 -26.07 -12.00 5.86
C ASP A 275 -27.20 -11.44 6.71
N ARG A 276 -27.01 -11.48 8.04
CA ARG A 276 -27.94 -10.97 9.04
C ARG A 276 -27.65 -9.49 9.32
N LEU A 277 -28.55 -8.62 8.86
CA LEU A 277 -28.43 -7.18 9.05
C LEU A 277 -29.40 -6.70 10.13
N LEU A 278 -28.90 -6.00 11.15
CA LEU A 278 -29.65 -5.58 12.34
C LEU A 278 -29.51 -4.07 12.55
N GLY A 279 -30.62 -3.39 12.87
CA GLY A 279 -30.63 -1.96 13.14
C GLY A 279 -30.23 -1.09 11.95
N THR A 280 -30.56 -1.54 10.74
CA THR A 280 -30.16 -0.90 9.48
C THR A 280 -31.23 0.03 8.91
N GLU A 281 -32.17 0.52 9.71
CA GLU A 281 -33.32 1.30 9.23
C GLU A 281 -32.93 2.63 8.57
N HIS A 282 -31.73 3.12 8.86
CA HIS A 282 -31.16 4.36 8.31
C HIS A 282 -29.98 4.13 7.37
N SER A 283 -29.65 2.85 7.10
CA SER A 283 -28.51 2.45 6.28
C SER A 283 -28.94 2.18 4.84
N THR A 284 -28.03 2.42 3.91
CA THR A 284 -28.19 2.01 2.51
C THR A 284 -27.62 0.61 2.34
N ILE A 285 -28.42 -0.32 1.84
CA ILE A 285 -28.02 -1.72 1.65
C ILE A 285 -27.95 -2.02 0.15
N THR A 286 -26.79 -2.44 -0.32
CA THR A 286 -26.59 -2.96 -1.67
C THR A 286 -26.33 -4.46 -1.58
N ARG A 287 -27.23 -5.27 -2.16
CA ARG A 287 -27.07 -6.71 -2.16
C ARG A 287 -26.18 -7.16 -3.31
N GLN A 288 -25.21 -8.02 -2.99
CA GLN A 288 -24.18 -8.46 -3.91
C GLN A 288 -24.09 -9.99 -3.89
N ALA A 289 -24.29 -10.65 -5.03
CA ALA A 289 -24.04 -12.08 -5.11
C ALA A 289 -22.54 -12.35 -4.91
N PRO A 290 -22.16 -13.52 -4.33
CA PRO A 290 -20.77 -13.98 -4.41
C PRO A 290 -20.28 -13.97 -5.86
N SER A 291 -19.02 -13.61 -6.07
CA SER A 291 -18.42 -13.51 -7.39
C SER A 291 -17.02 -14.11 -7.40
N ASP A 292 -16.64 -14.71 -8.52
CA ASP A 292 -15.28 -15.18 -8.82
C ASP A 292 -14.55 -14.25 -9.80
N ALA A 293 -15.04 -13.01 -9.96
CA ALA A 293 -14.42 -12.02 -10.84
C ALA A 293 -12.93 -11.82 -10.52
N GLY A 294 -12.15 -11.60 -11.56
CA GLY A 294 -10.72 -11.32 -11.50
C GLY A 294 -9.83 -12.58 -11.41
N ARG A 295 -10.41 -13.78 -11.35
CA ARG A 295 -9.65 -15.04 -11.26
C ARG A 295 -8.87 -15.37 -12.53
N LYS A 296 -9.26 -14.81 -13.68
CA LYS A 296 -8.56 -14.97 -14.97
C LYS A 296 -7.73 -13.72 -15.30
N ALA A 297 -8.10 -12.58 -14.73
CA ALA A 297 -7.49 -11.28 -14.97
C ALA A 297 -6.03 -11.20 -14.54
N PHE A 298 -5.68 -11.84 -13.42
CA PHE A 298 -4.40 -11.62 -12.75
C PHE A 298 -3.61 -12.89 -12.49
N LYS A 299 -2.29 -12.77 -12.62
CA LYS A 299 -1.30 -13.71 -12.12
C LYS A 299 -0.48 -13.04 -11.03
N ILE A 300 -0.50 -13.55 -9.81
CA ILE A 300 0.19 -12.93 -8.67
C ILE A 300 1.57 -13.57 -8.45
N GLN A 301 2.61 -12.75 -8.31
CA GLN A 301 3.99 -13.18 -8.07
C GLN A 301 4.61 -12.42 -6.89
N GLY A 302 5.19 -13.16 -5.95
CA GLY A 302 5.80 -12.62 -4.73
C GLY A 302 5.90 -13.70 -3.66
N THR A 303 6.17 -13.28 -2.42
CA THR A 303 6.10 -14.16 -1.24
C THR A 303 4.67 -14.66 -1.02
N ASP A 304 4.49 -15.68 -0.18
CA ASP A 304 3.15 -16.20 0.12
C ASP A 304 2.32 -15.19 0.93
N ALA A 305 2.94 -14.47 1.88
CA ALA A 305 2.32 -13.35 2.58
C ALA A 305 1.84 -12.26 1.61
N PHE A 306 2.67 -11.91 0.62
CA PHE A 306 2.25 -10.95 -0.42
C PHE A 306 1.05 -11.47 -1.21
N LYS A 307 1.07 -12.73 -1.67
CA LYS A 307 -0.05 -13.30 -2.43
C LYS A 307 -1.34 -13.31 -1.62
N GLN A 308 -1.28 -13.65 -0.34
CA GLN A 308 -2.42 -13.61 0.56
C GLN A 308 -2.98 -12.18 0.65
N ARG A 309 -2.12 -11.20 0.93
CA ARG A 309 -2.52 -9.79 1.07
C ARG A 309 -3.16 -9.22 -0.20
N VAL A 310 -2.65 -9.61 -1.38
CA VAL A 310 -3.30 -9.29 -2.66
C VAL A 310 -4.63 -10.01 -2.85
N GLU A 311 -4.76 -11.26 -2.42
CA GLU A 311 -6.01 -12.01 -2.56
C GLU A 311 -7.14 -11.48 -1.70
N ASP A 312 -6.83 -10.94 -0.53
CA ASP A 312 -7.81 -10.29 0.35
C ASP A 312 -8.24 -8.93 -0.19
N ASP A 313 -7.31 -8.14 -0.74
CA ASP A 313 -7.62 -6.92 -1.48
C ASP A 313 -8.54 -7.21 -2.68
N LEU A 314 -8.26 -8.27 -3.44
CA LEU A 314 -9.14 -8.74 -4.51
C LEU A 314 -10.50 -9.24 -3.99
N GLU A 315 -10.55 -9.82 -2.78
CA GLU A 315 -11.81 -10.26 -2.16
C GLU A 315 -12.68 -9.06 -1.77
N LEU A 316 -12.10 -8.01 -1.20
CA LEU A 316 -12.78 -6.73 -0.99
C LEU A 316 -13.37 -6.22 -2.31
N LEU A 317 -12.58 -6.21 -3.39
CA LEU A 317 -13.04 -5.76 -4.70
C LEU A 317 -14.17 -6.64 -5.27
N ARG A 318 -14.20 -7.95 -4.98
CA ARG A 318 -15.33 -8.83 -5.37
C ARG A 318 -16.61 -8.49 -4.61
N ALA A 319 -16.51 -8.01 -3.37
CA ALA A 319 -17.64 -7.52 -2.58
C ALA A 319 -18.09 -6.09 -2.98
N SER A 320 -17.20 -5.33 -3.62
CA SER A 320 -17.45 -3.99 -4.15
C SER A 320 -18.18 -4.00 -5.50
N PRO A 321 -19.27 -3.23 -5.71
CA PRO A 321 -19.86 -3.06 -7.04
C PRO A 321 -18.89 -2.50 -8.11
N ALA A 322 -18.12 -1.47 -7.77
CA ALA A 322 -17.11 -0.89 -8.64
C ALA A 322 -15.97 -1.88 -8.91
N GLY A 323 -15.42 -2.45 -7.82
CA GLY A 323 -14.41 -3.48 -7.82
C GLY A 323 -14.77 -4.66 -8.71
N ARG A 324 -15.97 -5.22 -8.52
CA ARG A 324 -16.43 -6.38 -9.28
C ARG A 324 -16.48 -6.11 -10.77
N LYS A 325 -17.03 -4.98 -11.20
CA LYS A 325 -17.10 -4.61 -12.62
C LYS A 325 -15.70 -4.44 -13.22
N MET A 326 -14.78 -3.82 -12.49
CA MET A 326 -13.37 -3.75 -12.90
C MET A 326 -12.78 -5.16 -13.06
N LEU A 327 -12.98 -6.04 -12.09
CA LEU A 327 -12.48 -7.42 -12.13
C LEU A 327 -13.09 -8.25 -13.27
N GLU A 328 -14.39 -8.10 -13.55
CA GLU A 328 -15.10 -8.75 -14.66
C GLU A 328 -14.56 -8.30 -16.02
N GLU A 329 -14.36 -6.99 -16.21
CA GLU A 329 -13.77 -6.48 -17.45
C GLU A 329 -12.32 -6.90 -17.62
N MET A 330 -11.55 -6.98 -16.54
CA MET A 330 -10.18 -7.48 -16.61
C MET A 330 -10.12 -8.99 -16.91
N ASP A 331 -11.11 -9.79 -16.47
CA ASP A 331 -11.23 -11.20 -16.89
C ASP A 331 -11.50 -11.30 -18.40
N ASN A 332 -12.41 -10.47 -18.93
CA ASN A 332 -12.71 -10.39 -20.36
C ASN A 332 -11.47 -9.97 -21.16
N ALA A 333 -10.75 -8.95 -20.68
CA ALA A 333 -9.56 -8.45 -21.32
C ALA A 333 -8.44 -9.50 -21.35
N ALA A 334 -8.22 -10.23 -20.26
CA ALA A 334 -7.24 -11.32 -20.21
C ALA A 334 -7.57 -12.44 -21.21
N GLN A 335 -8.86 -12.77 -21.36
CA GLN A 335 -9.31 -13.74 -22.36
C GLN A 335 -9.10 -13.23 -23.79
N ASN A 336 -9.46 -11.98 -24.08
CA ASN A 336 -9.35 -11.37 -25.40
C ASN A 336 -7.89 -11.19 -25.84
N ASN A 337 -7.00 -10.83 -24.91
CA ASN A 337 -5.58 -10.60 -25.18
C ASN A 337 -4.75 -11.90 -25.06
N GLY A 338 -5.35 -12.98 -24.57
CA GLY A 338 -4.70 -14.29 -24.41
C GLY A 338 -3.63 -14.32 -23.31
N ALA A 339 -3.70 -13.41 -22.33
CA ALA A 339 -2.80 -13.35 -21.19
C ALA A 339 -3.36 -12.49 -20.05
N PRO A 340 -3.16 -12.89 -18.77
CA PRO A 340 -3.46 -12.05 -17.61
C PRO A 340 -2.44 -10.93 -17.44
N VAL A 341 -2.81 -9.90 -16.66
CA VAL A 341 -1.87 -8.95 -16.08
C VAL A 341 -1.12 -9.62 -14.94
N THR A 342 0.19 -9.42 -14.85
CA THR A 342 0.98 -9.96 -13.73
C THR A 342 1.06 -8.93 -12.61
N ILE A 343 0.58 -9.28 -11.41
CA ILE A 343 0.76 -8.49 -10.20
C ILE A 343 2.06 -8.94 -9.53
N GLU A 344 2.94 -8.00 -9.23
CA GLU A 344 4.27 -8.28 -8.68
C GLU A 344 4.57 -7.45 -7.45
N GLN A 345 5.13 -8.11 -6.44
CA GLN A 345 5.58 -7.45 -5.22
C GLN A 345 6.65 -6.39 -5.53
N SER A 346 6.47 -5.19 -4.98
CA SER A 346 7.39 -4.08 -5.15
C SER A 346 7.34 -3.14 -3.95
N GLU A 347 8.30 -2.22 -3.88
CA GLU A 347 8.32 -1.14 -2.88
C GLU A 347 7.41 0.04 -3.29
N ALA A 348 6.93 0.07 -4.53
CA ALA A 348 6.10 1.12 -5.09
C ALA A 348 4.93 0.56 -5.90
N ASN A 349 3.90 1.38 -6.07
CA ASN A 349 2.73 1.09 -6.89
C ASN A 349 2.94 1.67 -8.30
N MET A 350 2.76 0.84 -9.34
CA MET A 350 2.89 1.27 -10.74
C MET A 350 2.37 0.20 -11.70
N TYR A 351 1.65 0.61 -12.73
CA TYR A 351 1.40 -0.19 -13.92
C TYR A 351 2.47 0.04 -14.99
N ARG A 352 2.90 -1.04 -15.64
CA ARG A 352 3.76 -1.00 -16.84
C ARG A 352 3.10 -1.76 -17.98
N PHE A 353 2.83 -1.02 -19.05
CA PHE A 353 2.44 -1.59 -20.33
C PHE A 353 3.57 -2.44 -20.92
N ASN A 354 3.22 -3.59 -21.48
CA ASN A 354 4.15 -4.36 -22.30
C ASN A 354 3.40 -5.31 -23.26
N THR A 355 4.06 -5.66 -24.34
CA THR A 355 3.59 -6.69 -25.28
C THR A 355 4.71 -7.66 -25.67
N ARG A 356 4.34 -8.83 -26.19
CA ARG A 356 5.28 -9.77 -26.82
C ARG A 356 6.07 -9.10 -27.95
N GLU A 357 5.44 -8.25 -28.75
CA GLU A 357 6.10 -7.51 -29.84
C GLU A 357 7.17 -6.55 -29.31
N LEU A 358 6.84 -5.75 -28.28
CA LEU A 358 7.80 -4.82 -27.67
C LEU A 358 9.02 -5.53 -27.10
N ASN A 359 8.86 -6.76 -26.61
CA ASN A 359 9.96 -7.58 -26.11
C ASN A 359 10.89 -8.13 -27.22
N THR A 360 10.51 -8.03 -28.49
CA THR A 360 11.41 -8.36 -29.62
C THR A 360 12.33 -7.20 -30.02
N LEU A 361 12.06 -5.98 -29.54
CA LEU A 361 12.82 -4.78 -29.89
C LEU A 361 14.12 -4.68 -29.07
N SER A 362 15.12 -4.03 -29.66
CA SER A 362 16.32 -3.62 -28.93
C SER A 362 15.96 -2.59 -27.86
N MET A 363 16.78 -2.47 -26.80
CA MET A 363 16.59 -1.40 -25.80
C MET A 363 16.66 -0.01 -26.43
N GLU A 364 17.51 0.18 -27.44
CA GLU A 364 17.63 1.45 -28.16
C GLU A 364 16.33 1.81 -28.87
N ASP A 365 15.72 0.86 -29.58
CA ASP A 365 14.48 1.09 -30.31
C ASP A 365 13.29 1.25 -29.36
N ARG A 366 13.28 0.50 -28.26
CA ARG A 366 12.27 0.66 -27.20
C ARG A 366 12.32 2.06 -26.59
N ASN A 367 13.51 2.60 -26.34
CA ASN A 367 13.68 3.95 -25.77
C ASN A 367 13.28 5.08 -26.73
N LYS A 368 13.11 4.80 -28.02
CA LYS A 368 12.61 5.78 -29.01
C LYS A 368 11.08 5.86 -29.02
N ILE A 369 10.38 4.88 -28.44
CA ILE A 369 8.92 4.84 -28.39
C ILE A 369 8.44 5.81 -27.31
N LYS A 370 7.59 6.75 -27.69
CA LYS A 370 7.00 7.69 -26.74
C LYS A 370 5.94 6.99 -25.89
N LEU A 371 5.69 7.53 -24.70
CA LEU A 371 4.73 6.95 -23.74
C LEU A 371 3.29 6.91 -24.27
N ASP A 372 2.97 7.76 -25.24
CA ASP A 372 1.67 7.88 -25.91
C ASP A 372 1.63 7.21 -27.30
N ASP A 373 2.67 6.49 -27.69
CA ASP A 373 2.69 5.79 -28.98
C ASP A 373 1.64 4.66 -29.00
N PRO A 374 0.90 4.46 -30.12
CA PRO A 374 0.01 3.32 -30.26
C PRO A 374 0.66 1.96 -29.95
N LYS A 375 1.97 1.80 -30.16
CA LYS A 375 2.70 0.56 -29.79
C LYS A 375 2.74 0.27 -28.30
N VAL A 376 2.55 1.30 -27.45
CA VAL A 376 2.46 1.17 -26.00
C VAL A 376 1.03 1.39 -25.47
N GLY A 377 0.03 1.22 -26.35
CA GLY A 377 -1.39 1.29 -25.98
C GLY A 377 -1.98 2.70 -25.94
N GLY A 378 -1.27 3.68 -26.50
CA GLY A 378 -1.81 5.03 -26.69
C GLY A 378 -2.98 5.06 -27.67
N LEU A 379 -4.08 5.71 -27.27
CA LEU A 379 -5.19 6.04 -28.15
C LEU A 379 -4.74 7.13 -29.13
N LYS A 380 -4.97 6.94 -30.42
CA LYS A 380 -4.62 7.93 -31.44
C LYS A 380 -5.73 8.12 -32.45
N ASP A 381 -6.16 9.37 -32.64
CA ASP A 381 -7.20 9.75 -33.60
C ASP A 381 -8.49 8.92 -33.46
N GLY A 382 -8.88 8.59 -32.23
CA GLY A 382 -10.06 7.76 -31.92
C GLY A 382 -9.88 6.28 -32.20
N VAL A 383 -8.66 5.81 -32.49
CA VAL A 383 -8.33 4.40 -32.71
C VAL A 383 -7.52 3.87 -31.53
N PRO A 384 -8.00 2.80 -30.85
CA PRO A 384 -7.23 2.14 -29.81
C PRO A 384 -5.88 1.62 -30.31
N GLY A 385 -4.85 1.77 -29.47
CA GLY A 385 -3.51 1.27 -29.71
C GLY A 385 -3.38 -0.25 -29.48
N ALA A 386 -2.14 -0.70 -29.36
CA ALA A 386 -1.81 -2.07 -29.01
C ALA A 386 -2.38 -2.44 -27.63
N ARG A 387 -2.88 -3.67 -27.52
CA ARG A 387 -3.39 -4.21 -26.26
C ARG A 387 -2.29 -4.96 -25.53
N ALA A 388 -2.15 -4.70 -24.24
CA ALA A 388 -1.16 -5.38 -23.42
C ALA A 388 -1.47 -6.89 -23.31
N ASP A 389 -0.49 -7.72 -23.68
CA ASP A 389 -0.50 -9.17 -23.44
C ASP A 389 0.63 -9.61 -22.48
N GLN A 390 1.40 -8.65 -21.95
CA GLN A 390 2.43 -8.84 -20.92
C GLN A 390 2.45 -7.68 -19.91
N GLY A 391 1.30 -7.05 -19.66
CA GLY A 391 1.16 -5.97 -18.68
C GLY A 391 1.55 -6.40 -17.26
N ARG A 392 2.19 -5.51 -16.52
CA ARG A 392 2.66 -5.76 -15.15
C ARG A 392 2.17 -4.66 -14.21
N LEU A 393 1.67 -5.06 -13.06
CA LEU A 393 1.22 -4.18 -11.98
C LEU A 393 2.13 -4.43 -10.78
N PHE A 394 3.00 -3.48 -10.47
CA PHE A 394 3.84 -3.49 -9.27
C PHE A 394 3.01 -2.98 -8.10
N TYR A 395 2.99 -3.74 -7.01
CA TYR A 395 2.15 -3.43 -5.86
C TYR A 395 2.90 -3.59 -4.54
N ASN A 396 2.76 -2.57 -3.70
CA ASN A 396 3.14 -2.55 -2.31
C ASN A 396 1.86 -2.45 -1.44
N PRO A 397 1.42 -3.56 -0.83
CA PRO A 397 0.18 -3.58 -0.05
C PRO A 397 0.27 -2.81 1.27
N SER A 398 1.48 -2.48 1.74
CA SER A 398 1.64 -1.69 2.96
C SER A 398 1.90 -0.21 2.70
N LEU A 399 1.97 0.21 1.43
CA LEU A 399 2.24 1.60 1.11
C LEU A 399 0.99 2.46 1.35
N ILE A 400 1.03 3.26 2.41
CA ILE A 400 0.03 4.30 2.66
C ILE A 400 0.57 5.67 2.21
N HIS A 401 -0.22 6.43 1.47
CA HIS A 401 0.13 7.81 1.13
C HIS A 401 -0.57 8.79 2.07
N VAL A 402 0.22 9.70 2.63
CA VAL A 402 -0.28 10.90 3.31
C VAL A 402 -0.20 12.03 2.30
N LYS A 403 -1.35 12.52 1.84
CA LYS A 403 -1.34 13.72 1.01
C LYS A 403 -0.99 14.92 1.88
N PRO A 404 -0.03 15.77 1.47
CA PRO A 404 0.28 17.01 2.17
C PRO A 404 -0.82 18.05 1.89
N ASP A 405 -2.03 17.81 2.41
CA ASP A 405 -2.97 18.89 2.66
C ASP A 405 -2.76 19.37 4.10
N PRO A 406 -2.25 20.59 4.31
CA PRO A 406 -1.99 21.11 5.64
C PRO A 406 -3.27 21.34 6.48
N THR A 407 -4.44 21.26 5.87
CA THR A 407 -5.75 21.43 6.53
C THR A 407 -6.48 20.12 6.80
N ALA A 408 -6.15 19.04 6.07
CA ALA A 408 -6.68 17.69 6.28
C ALA A 408 -5.80 16.64 5.57
N PRO A 409 -4.71 16.16 6.19
CA PRO A 409 -3.90 15.11 5.59
C PRO A 409 -4.76 13.86 5.36
N GLU A 410 -4.98 13.50 4.10
CA GLU A 410 -5.81 12.35 3.76
C GLU A 410 -4.94 11.08 3.70
N LEU A 411 -5.26 10.13 4.58
CA LEU A 411 -4.77 8.76 4.49
C LEU A 411 -5.39 8.05 3.28
N THR A 412 -4.56 7.70 2.29
CA THR A 412 -4.98 6.86 1.17
C THR A 412 -4.64 5.40 1.46
N SER A 413 -5.66 4.55 1.62
CA SER A 413 -5.48 3.12 1.85
C SER A 413 -4.82 2.43 0.64
N PRO A 414 -4.08 1.33 0.85
CA PRO A 414 -3.39 0.60 -0.21
C PRO A 414 -4.35 0.18 -1.34
N ILE A 415 -5.55 -0.27 -1.00
CA ILE A 415 -6.57 -0.70 -1.96
C ILE A 415 -7.00 0.40 -2.97
N VAL A 416 -7.01 1.68 -2.57
CA VAL A 416 -7.36 2.79 -3.48
C VAL A 416 -6.25 3.00 -4.51
N GLN A 417 -4.99 2.84 -4.09
CA GLN A 417 -3.85 2.92 -4.99
C GLN A 417 -3.77 1.70 -5.90
N PHE A 418 -4.06 0.51 -5.37
CA PHE A 418 -4.15 -0.69 -6.18
C PHE A 418 -5.21 -0.52 -7.29
N TYR A 419 -6.38 0.01 -6.94
CA TYR A 419 -7.45 0.28 -7.90
C TYR A 419 -7.07 1.35 -8.95
N HIS A 420 -6.27 2.34 -8.55
CA HIS A 420 -5.69 3.32 -9.49
C HIS A 420 -4.81 2.61 -10.53
N GLU A 421 -3.88 1.75 -10.10
CA GLU A 421 -3.05 0.99 -11.03
C GLU A 421 -3.83 -0.02 -11.87
N MET A 422 -4.95 -0.54 -11.34
CA MET A 422 -5.88 -1.36 -12.12
C MET A 422 -6.58 -0.54 -13.22
N ALA A 423 -6.86 0.74 -13.02
CA ALA A 423 -7.40 1.60 -14.07
C ALA A 423 -6.39 1.76 -15.22
N HIS A 424 -5.11 1.99 -14.90
CA HIS A 424 -4.04 1.97 -15.90
C HIS A 424 -3.94 0.60 -16.61
N ALA A 425 -4.04 -0.50 -15.86
CA ALA A 425 -4.04 -1.84 -16.43
C ALA A 425 -5.21 -2.08 -17.38
N TRP A 426 -6.41 -1.62 -17.02
CA TRP A 426 -7.59 -1.66 -17.86
C TRP A 426 -7.40 -0.84 -19.15
N ASN A 427 -6.82 0.35 -19.07
CA ASN A 427 -6.49 1.15 -20.26
C ASN A 427 -5.47 0.43 -21.15
N GLY A 428 -4.40 -0.11 -20.56
CA GLY A 428 -3.40 -0.87 -21.30
C GLY A 428 -3.95 -2.14 -21.95
N ALA A 429 -4.89 -2.82 -21.29
CA ALA A 429 -5.52 -4.02 -21.84
C ALA A 429 -6.46 -3.70 -23.02
N ASN A 430 -7.01 -2.48 -23.07
CA ASN A 430 -7.91 -2.03 -24.14
C ASN A 430 -7.22 -1.18 -25.22
N GLY A 431 -5.98 -0.72 -24.97
CA GLY A 431 -5.25 0.19 -25.87
C GLY A 431 -5.81 1.61 -25.85
N THR A 432 -6.29 2.08 -24.70
CA THR A 432 -7.06 3.32 -24.56
C THR A 432 -6.38 4.37 -23.66
N LEU A 433 -5.05 4.32 -23.54
CA LEU A 433 -4.29 5.32 -22.76
C LEU A 433 -4.36 6.68 -23.46
N LEU A 434 -4.77 7.73 -22.74
CA LEU A 434 -4.85 9.09 -23.30
C LEU A 434 -3.46 9.73 -23.44
N GLU A 435 -3.19 10.26 -24.63
CA GLU A 435 -1.92 10.88 -24.99
C GLU A 435 -1.71 12.27 -24.36
N GLY A 436 -0.46 12.69 -24.25
CA GLY A 436 -0.09 14.05 -23.87
C GLY A 436 -0.25 14.40 -22.38
N THR A 437 -0.18 15.71 -22.10
CA THR A 437 -0.33 16.29 -20.75
C THR A 437 -1.42 17.35 -20.78
N SER A 438 -2.18 17.46 -19.70
CA SER A 438 -3.13 18.56 -19.52
C SER A 438 -2.41 19.82 -19.05
N LYS A 439 -3.11 20.95 -19.02
CA LYS A 439 -2.59 22.19 -18.45
C LYS A 439 -2.18 22.02 -16.97
N PRO A 440 -1.17 22.78 -16.52
CA PRO A 440 -0.79 22.80 -15.11
C PRO A 440 -1.96 23.20 -14.20
N SER A 441 -1.92 22.72 -12.94
CA SER A 441 -2.85 23.18 -11.92
C SER A 441 -2.72 24.70 -11.73
N PRO A 442 -3.82 25.44 -11.54
CA PRO A 442 -3.77 26.87 -11.20
C PRO A 442 -2.93 27.17 -9.95
N ASP A 443 -2.82 26.21 -9.03
CA ASP A 443 -2.02 26.33 -7.80
C ASP A 443 -0.51 26.25 -8.06
N HIS A 444 -0.11 25.60 -9.15
CA HIS A 444 1.29 25.38 -9.54
C HIS A 444 1.50 25.58 -11.05
N PRO A 445 1.26 26.81 -11.57
CA PRO A 445 1.35 27.09 -13.00
C PRO A 445 2.78 26.96 -13.56
N GLU A 446 3.78 26.95 -12.67
CA GLU A 446 5.20 26.80 -13.01
C GLU A 446 5.61 25.36 -13.35
N ARG A 447 4.81 24.36 -12.97
CA ARG A 447 5.12 22.95 -13.20
C ARG A 447 4.56 22.48 -14.55
N PRO A 448 5.21 21.52 -15.24
CA PRO A 448 4.56 20.82 -16.33
C PRO A 448 3.23 20.24 -15.84
N GLY A 449 2.19 20.33 -16.68
CA GLY A 449 0.91 19.76 -16.30
C GLY A 449 0.95 18.23 -16.26
N PRO A 450 -0.01 17.61 -15.56
CA PRO A 450 0.00 16.17 -15.33
C PRO A 450 -0.23 15.38 -16.63
N PRO A 451 0.34 14.17 -16.76
CA PRO A 451 0.01 13.27 -17.86
C PRO A 451 -1.48 12.97 -17.93
N ASN A 452 -2.04 12.93 -19.14
CA ASN A 452 -3.47 12.68 -19.33
C ASN A 452 -3.88 11.29 -18.85
N MET A 453 -3.03 10.27 -19.03
CA MET A 453 -3.25 8.92 -18.50
C MET A 453 -3.47 8.90 -16.98
N GLU A 454 -2.81 9.77 -16.23
CA GLU A 454 -2.93 9.82 -14.78
C GLU A 454 -4.25 10.47 -14.36
N LEU A 455 -4.61 11.58 -14.98
CA LEU A 455 -5.92 12.20 -14.79
C LEU A 455 -7.05 11.25 -15.20
N GLN A 456 -6.87 10.52 -16.30
CA GLN A 456 -7.79 9.50 -16.79
C GLN A 456 -8.05 8.40 -15.76
N ALA A 457 -6.99 7.85 -15.17
CA ALA A 457 -7.07 6.82 -14.13
C ALA A 457 -7.72 7.35 -12.84
N VAL A 458 -7.45 8.61 -12.46
CA VAL A 458 -8.14 9.23 -11.31
C VAL A 458 -9.62 9.47 -11.60
N GLY A 459 -9.99 9.76 -12.85
CA GLY A 459 -11.31 10.25 -13.22
C GLY A 459 -11.42 11.78 -13.13
N LEU A 460 -10.36 12.49 -13.52
CA LEU A 460 -10.28 13.94 -13.61
C LEU A 460 -10.31 14.40 -15.08
N PRO A 461 -10.99 15.51 -15.40
CA PRO A 461 -11.02 16.04 -16.77
C PRO A 461 -9.62 16.20 -17.36
N THR A 462 -9.49 15.93 -18.67
CA THR A 462 -8.23 16.07 -19.41
C THR A 462 -8.40 16.98 -20.62
N ASP A 463 -7.30 17.50 -21.14
CA ASP A 463 -7.28 18.24 -22.40
C ASP A 463 -7.23 17.30 -23.64
N ALA A 464 -7.28 15.97 -23.45
CA ALA A 464 -7.31 15.01 -24.55
C ALA A 464 -8.68 14.99 -25.25
N PRO A 465 -8.73 14.67 -26.57
CA PRO A 465 -10.00 14.49 -27.27
C PRO A 465 -10.88 13.43 -26.59
N PRO A 466 -12.20 13.66 -26.43
CA PRO A 466 -13.10 12.67 -25.88
C PRO A 466 -13.16 11.38 -26.72
N PHE A 467 -13.31 10.24 -26.06
CA PHE A 467 -13.38 8.91 -26.66
C PHE A 467 -14.55 8.11 -26.10
N ASP A 468 -15.16 7.27 -26.94
CA ASP A 468 -16.24 6.35 -26.57
C ASP A 468 -15.62 5.05 -26.02
N PHE A 469 -15.44 5.01 -24.69
CA PHE A 469 -14.71 3.95 -24.01
C PHE A 469 -15.49 2.65 -23.82
N ASP A 470 -16.82 2.71 -23.77
CA ASP A 470 -17.70 1.55 -23.61
C ASP A 470 -18.30 1.10 -24.95
N ASN A 471 -18.06 1.85 -26.03
CA ASN A 471 -18.57 1.59 -27.38
C ASN A 471 -20.11 1.48 -27.37
N ASP A 472 -20.74 2.25 -26.47
CA ASP A 472 -22.19 2.40 -26.37
C ASP A 472 -22.58 3.76 -26.97
N PRO A 473 -23.23 3.80 -28.14
CA PRO A 473 -23.59 5.07 -28.77
C PRO A 473 -24.62 5.90 -27.97
N SER A 474 -25.17 5.36 -26.88
CA SER A 474 -26.07 6.08 -25.96
C SER A 474 -25.33 6.84 -24.86
N THR A 475 -24.06 6.56 -24.61
CA THR A 475 -23.20 7.27 -23.66
C THR A 475 -22.31 8.27 -24.42
N PRO A 476 -22.24 9.54 -23.98
CA PRO A 476 -21.37 10.51 -24.64
C PRO A 476 -19.88 10.15 -24.46
N PRO A 477 -19.03 10.35 -25.49
CA PRO A 477 -17.59 10.23 -25.34
C PRO A 477 -17.04 11.10 -24.20
N THR A 478 -16.09 10.58 -23.44
CA THR A 478 -15.48 11.25 -22.28
C THR A 478 -13.98 11.44 -22.48
N SER A 479 -13.40 12.41 -21.76
CA SER A 479 -11.94 12.61 -21.73
C SER A 479 -11.27 11.91 -20.53
N THR A 480 -11.97 10.93 -19.94
CA THR A 480 -11.56 10.14 -18.75
C THR A 480 -12.17 8.75 -18.87
N ASN A 481 -11.70 7.78 -18.09
CA ASN A 481 -12.38 6.49 -18.03
C ASN A 481 -13.82 6.66 -17.53
N PRO A 482 -14.78 5.88 -18.04
CA PRO A 482 -16.13 5.83 -17.50
C PRO A 482 -16.12 5.13 -16.13
N ALA A 483 -17.08 5.46 -15.27
CA ALA A 483 -17.26 4.71 -14.03
C ALA A 483 -17.66 3.25 -14.36
N PRO A 484 -17.10 2.25 -13.66
CA PRO A 484 -16.33 2.37 -12.43
C PRO A 484 -14.81 2.33 -12.62
N PHE A 485 -14.27 2.50 -13.83
CA PHE A 485 -12.84 2.29 -14.14
C PHE A 485 -11.94 3.48 -13.77
N THR A 486 -12.25 4.14 -12.64
CA THR A 486 -11.50 5.30 -12.10
C THR A 486 -11.29 5.18 -10.59
N GLU A 487 -10.19 5.73 -10.08
CA GLU A 487 -9.93 5.87 -8.63
C GLU A 487 -11.11 6.56 -7.93
N ASN A 488 -11.64 7.64 -8.51
CA ASN A 488 -12.75 8.39 -7.95
C ASN A 488 -14.04 7.58 -7.84
N ALA A 489 -14.28 6.59 -8.71
CA ALA A 489 -15.43 5.70 -8.58
C ALA A 489 -15.33 4.83 -7.32
N LEU A 490 -14.17 4.22 -7.05
CA LEU A 490 -13.97 3.44 -5.82
C LEU A 490 -13.99 4.34 -4.58
N ARG A 491 -13.37 5.53 -4.65
CA ARG A 491 -13.40 6.50 -3.54
C ARG A 491 -14.83 6.90 -3.20
N ALA A 492 -15.67 7.22 -4.19
CA ALA A 492 -17.06 7.56 -3.97
C ALA A 492 -17.85 6.38 -3.38
N GLU A 493 -17.57 5.15 -3.80
CA GLU A 493 -18.19 3.95 -3.24
C GLU A 493 -17.79 3.73 -1.77
N MET A 494 -16.52 3.95 -1.43
CA MET A 494 -16.02 4.02 -0.05
C MET A 494 -16.48 5.30 0.66
N GLY A 495 -17.09 6.24 -0.07
CA GLY A 495 -17.51 7.60 0.35
C GLY A 495 -16.43 8.39 1.03
N ARG A 496 -15.24 8.21 0.48
CA ARG A 496 -14.19 9.21 0.55
C ARG A 496 -14.51 10.32 -0.44
N PRO A 497 -14.11 11.57 -0.16
CA PRO A 497 -14.22 12.65 -1.13
C PRO A 497 -13.55 12.28 -2.46
N ALA A 498 -14.16 12.63 -3.59
CA ALA A 498 -13.48 12.50 -4.87
C ALA A 498 -12.23 13.40 -4.89
N ARG A 499 -11.14 12.93 -5.50
CA ARG A 499 -10.05 13.82 -5.88
C ARG A 499 -10.59 14.82 -6.89
N THR A 500 -10.31 16.09 -6.65
CA THR A 500 -10.63 17.19 -7.56
C THR A 500 -9.39 17.71 -8.30
N LYS A 501 -8.20 17.23 -7.91
CA LYS A 501 -6.90 17.59 -8.50
C LYS A 501 -5.90 16.44 -8.41
N TYR A 502 -4.91 16.50 -9.29
CA TYR A 502 -3.85 15.48 -9.35
C TYR A 502 -2.72 15.73 -8.34
N ALA A 503 -2.35 17.00 -8.14
CA ALA A 503 -1.26 17.41 -7.25
C ALA A 503 -1.72 17.63 -5.80
#